data_AF-A0A813X446-F1
#
_entry.id   AF-A0A813X446-F1
#
_cell.length_a   1.000
_cell.length_b   1.000
_cell.length_c   1.000
_cell.angle_alpha   90.00
_cell.angle_beta   90.00
_cell.angle_gamma   90.00
#
_symmetry.space_group_name_H-M   'P 1'
#
loop_
_entity.id
_entity.type
_entity.pdbx_description
1 polymer ?
#
loop_
_entity_poly.entity_id
_entity_poly.type
_entity_poly.pdbx_seq_one_letter_code
_entity_poly.pdbx_strand_id
1 'polypeptide(L)'
;MSPLINGCITDLLSKLTTHLFTSAQLLPEILNVLANLFDLNNSARLFLNTQILLLISSKLQAKELPTPWLINRLHTIVEHHQQITTSRFDLLQLMFQSTIRLFDTANDSKANYRLTEKDVTVRIFALMAAEYETTANALACATYVLATHPDILEKLQAEIDHLPLDTSESDDKMKKYPDYVVVAQMHYMDMLISEVLRMYPNLESKLQINDQSVIAPQEVSIKINKAKYLIFL
;
A
#
# COMPACT_ATOMS: atom_id res chain seq x y z
N MET A 1 -9.26 49.63 -61.17
CA MET A 1 -10.48 48.95 -60.69
C MET A 1 -10.32 48.66 -59.19
N SER A 2 -10.20 49.74 -58.41
CA SER A 2 -9.50 49.75 -57.11
C SER A 2 -9.93 50.91 -56.15
N PRO A 3 -11.23 51.22 -56.00
CA PRO A 3 -11.68 51.99 -54.81
C PRO A 3 -12.75 51.29 -53.97
N LEU A 4 -13.44 50.26 -54.48
CA LEU A 4 -14.56 49.60 -53.78
C LEU A 4 -14.11 48.59 -52.70
N ILE A 5 -12.99 47.90 -52.91
CA ILE A 5 -12.50 46.87 -51.97
C ILE A 5 -11.88 47.51 -50.72
N ASN A 6 -11.13 48.61 -50.89
CA ASN A 6 -10.51 49.33 -49.76
C ASN A 6 -11.56 49.96 -48.83
N GLY A 7 -12.67 50.48 -49.38
CA GLY A 7 -13.78 51.03 -48.59
C GLY A 7 -14.49 49.96 -47.74
N CYS A 8 -14.67 48.76 -48.28
CA CYS A 8 -15.27 47.63 -47.56
C CYS A 8 -14.39 47.14 -46.41
N ILE A 9 -13.07 47.06 -46.61
CA ILE A 9 -12.12 46.66 -45.58
C ILE A 9 -12.06 47.71 -44.45
N THR A 10 -12.04 49.00 -44.78
CA THR A 10 -12.04 50.07 -43.75
C THR A 10 -13.33 50.09 -42.94
N ASP A 11 -14.47 49.76 -43.55
CA ASP A 11 -15.77 49.71 -42.88
C ASP A 11 -15.95 48.44 -42.02
N LEU A 12 -15.31 47.33 -42.42
CA LEU A 12 -15.27 46.09 -41.64
C LEU A 12 -14.31 46.22 -40.45
N LEU A 13 -13.17 46.89 -40.65
CA LEU A 13 -12.24 47.21 -39.56
C LEU A 13 -12.84 48.20 -38.56
N SER A 14 -13.61 49.20 -38.99
CA SER A 14 -14.30 50.13 -38.08
C SER A 14 -15.41 49.44 -37.29
N LYS A 15 -16.17 48.53 -37.92
CA LYS A 15 -17.15 47.66 -37.22
C LYS A 15 -16.47 46.72 -36.23
N LEU A 16 -15.32 46.15 -36.59
CA LEU A 16 -14.57 45.27 -35.70
C LEU A 16 -14.01 46.05 -34.50
N THR A 17 -13.43 47.24 -34.70
CA THR A 17 -12.90 48.03 -33.58
C THR A 17 -14.01 48.56 -32.69
N THR A 18 -15.17 48.93 -33.24
CA THR A 18 -16.34 49.33 -32.44
C THR A 18 -16.90 48.14 -31.65
N HIS A 19 -17.04 46.95 -32.24
CA HIS A 19 -17.45 45.75 -31.50
C HIS A 19 -16.44 45.34 -30.42
N LEU A 20 -15.14 45.44 -30.69
CA LEU A 20 -14.10 45.19 -29.69
C LEU A 20 -14.17 46.21 -28.55
N PHE A 21 -14.39 47.49 -28.87
CA PHE A 21 -14.57 48.55 -27.87
C PHE A 21 -15.83 48.37 -27.04
N THR A 22 -16.96 47.98 -27.65
CA THR A 22 -18.21 47.65 -26.92
C THR A 22 -18.04 46.42 -26.04
N SER A 23 -17.31 45.40 -26.51
CA SER A 23 -16.99 44.21 -25.70
C SER A 23 -16.05 44.54 -24.54
N ALA A 24 -15.11 45.47 -24.73
CA ALA A 24 -14.21 45.95 -23.69
C ALA A 24 -14.93 46.83 -22.65
N GLN A 25 -15.98 47.56 -23.04
CA GLN A 25 -16.84 48.31 -22.11
C GLN A 25 -17.77 47.42 -21.27
N LEU A 26 -18.12 46.22 -21.74
CA LEU A 26 -18.86 45.22 -20.96
C LEU A 26 -17.99 44.43 -19.99
N LEU A 27 -16.66 44.45 -20.19
CA LEU A 27 -15.69 43.78 -19.33
C LEU A 27 -15.77 44.17 -17.85
N PRO A 28 -15.91 45.45 -17.44
CA PRO A 28 -16.05 45.82 -16.04
C PRO A 28 -17.37 45.34 -15.40
N GLU A 29 -18.49 45.31 -16.13
CA GLU A 29 -19.75 44.76 -15.61
C GLU A 29 -19.66 43.24 -15.41
N ILE A 30 -19.08 42.52 -16.38
CA ILE A 30 -18.84 41.08 -16.29
C ILE A 30 -17.87 40.78 -15.14
N LEU A 31 -16.81 41.57 -14.99
CA LEU A 31 -15.84 41.42 -13.91
C LEU A 31 -16.49 41.70 -12.55
N ASN A 32 -17.43 42.64 -12.47
CA ASN A 32 -18.17 42.95 -11.24
C ASN A 32 -19.20 41.85 -10.90
N VAL A 33 -19.88 41.27 -11.90
CA VAL A 33 -20.75 40.10 -11.70
C VAL A 33 -19.93 38.87 -11.28
N LEU A 34 -18.75 38.66 -11.87
CA LEU A 34 -17.81 37.63 -11.46
C LEU A 34 -17.23 37.89 -10.07
N ALA A 35 -16.94 39.15 -9.72
CA ALA A 35 -16.50 39.53 -8.39
C ALA A 35 -17.59 39.27 -7.37
N ASN A 36 -18.86 39.60 -7.66
CA ASN A 36 -20.02 39.27 -6.81
C ASN A 36 -20.29 37.76 -6.71
N LEU A 37 -20.01 36.99 -7.77
CA LEU A 37 -19.98 35.52 -7.75
C LEU A 37 -18.79 34.97 -6.94
N PHE A 38 -17.70 35.72 -6.80
CA PHE A 38 -16.53 35.33 -6.01
C PHE A 38 -16.64 35.77 -4.54
N ASP A 39 -17.39 36.86 -4.31
CA ASP A 39 -17.92 37.37 -3.03
C ASP A 39 -19.18 36.61 -2.60
N LEU A 40 -19.26 35.31 -2.95
CA LEU A 40 -20.17 34.43 -2.24
C LEU A 40 -19.89 34.59 -0.74
N ASN A 41 -20.93 34.99 0.00
CA ASN A 41 -20.94 35.15 1.45
C ASN A 41 -20.14 34.03 2.12
N ASN A 42 -19.44 34.32 3.21
CA ASN A 42 -18.53 33.40 3.88
C ASN A 42 -19.20 32.04 4.19
N SER A 43 -20.53 32.03 4.39
CA SER A 43 -21.36 30.82 4.52
C SER A 43 -21.47 29.99 3.25
N ALA A 44 -21.66 30.61 2.09
CA ALA A 44 -21.74 29.94 0.79
C ALA A 44 -20.35 29.49 0.32
N ARG A 45 -19.29 30.26 0.61
CA ARG A 45 -17.90 29.79 0.49
C ARG A 45 -17.62 28.60 1.39
N LEU A 46 -18.01 28.64 2.67
CA LEU A 46 -17.91 27.48 3.56
C LEU A 46 -18.71 26.29 3.02
N PHE A 47 -19.92 26.52 2.51
CA PHE A 47 -20.77 25.47 1.98
C PHE A 47 -20.15 24.83 0.72
N LEU A 48 -19.63 25.62 -0.22
CA LEU A 48 -18.94 25.11 -1.40
C LEU A 48 -17.63 24.40 -1.00
N ASN A 49 -16.86 24.98 -0.09
CA ASN A 49 -15.57 24.44 0.38
C ASN A 49 -15.73 23.19 1.26
N THR A 50 -16.90 22.99 1.87
CA THR A 50 -17.17 21.77 2.66
C THR A 50 -17.92 20.74 1.84
N GLN A 51 -19.04 21.09 1.20
CA GLN A 51 -19.91 20.13 0.52
C GLN A 51 -19.41 19.75 -0.86
N ILE A 52 -19.00 20.72 -1.69
CA ILE A 52 -18.52 20.40 -3.05
C ILE A 52 -17.14 19.75 -2.99
N LEU A 53 -16.26 20.23 -2.12
CA LEU A 53 -14.94 19.61 -1.93
C LEU A 53 -15.04 18.20 -1.35
N LEU A 54 -15.96 17.91 -0.42
CA LEU A 54 -16.21 16.53 0.03
C LEU A 54 -16.84 15.66 -1.06
N LEU A 55 -17.67 16.21 -1.94
CA LEU A 55 -18.28 15.46 -3.06
C LEU A 55 -17.27 15.17 -4.17
N ILE A 56 -16.41 16.13 -4.50
CA ILE A 56 -15.30 15.95 -5.44
C ILE A 56 -14.24 15.03 -4.83
N SER A 57 -13.91 15.21 -3.54
CA SER A 57 -12.94 14.36 -2.85
C SER A 57 -13.47 12.96 -2.69
N SER A 58 -14.74 12.72 -2.32
CA SER A 58 -15.27 11.36 -2.17
C SER A 58 -15.34 10.61 -3.50
N LYS A 59 -15.65 11.28 -4.61
CA LYS A 59 -15.67 10.67 -5.96
C LYS A 59 -14.27 10.45 -6.53
N LEU A 60 -13.32 11.36 -6.32
CA LEU A 60 -11.91 11.14 -6.68
C LEU A 60 -11.23 10.13 -5.73
N GLN A 61 -11.50 10.19 -4.43
CA GLN A 61 -10.97 9.28 -3.40
C GLN A 61 -11.63 7.91 -3.40
N ALA A 62 -12.78 7.68 -4.02
CA ALA A 62 -13.31 6.33 -4.14
C ALA A 62 -12.35 5.42 -4.94
N LYS A 63 -11.57 6.00 -5.86
CA LYS A 63 -10.49 5.33 -6.59
C LYS A 63 -9.17 5.30 -5.80
N GLU A 64 -9.01 6.20 -4.82
CA GLU A 64 -7.84 6.33 -3.92
C GLU A 64 -8.09 5.75 -2.52
N LEU A 65 -9.21 5.05 -2.28
CA LEU A 65 -9.42 4.33 -1.03
C LEU A 65 -8.25 3.32 -0.93
N PRO A 66 -7.61 3.17 0.24
CA PRO A 66 -6.36 2.41 0.34
C PRO A 66 -6.47 1.00 -0.25
N THR A 67 -7.63 0.36 -0.09
CA THR A 67 -7.89 -1.00 -0.55
C THR A 67 -8.09 -1.12 -2.07
N PRO A 68 -9.00 -0.40 -2.75
CA PRO A 68 -9.11 -0.46 -4.21
C PRO A 68 -7.88 0.09 -4.92
N TRP A 69 -7.21 1.11 -4.37
CA TRP A 69 -5.94 1.60 -4.90
C TRP A 69 -4.87 0.49 -4.87
N LEU A 70 -4.71 -0.17 -3.72
CA LEU A 70 -3.71 -1.23 -3.54
C LEU A 70 -4.02 -2.44 -4.42
N ILE A 71 -5.29 -2.86 -4.51
CA ILE A 71 -5.69 -3.97 -5.37
C ILE A 71 -5.42 -3.64 -6.85
N ASN A 72 -5.75 -2.43 -7.29
CA ASN A 72 -5.46 -2.00 -8.66
C ASN A 72 -3.94 -1.98 -8.92
N ARG A 73 -3.14 -1.53 -7.95
CA ARG A 73 -1.68 -1.53 -8.05
C ARG A 73 -1.11 -2.94 -8.10
N LEU A 74 -1.61 -3.85 -7.25
CA LEU A 74 -1.21 -5.25 -7.24
C LEU A 74 -1.54 -5.94 -8.55
N HIS A 75 -2.73 -5.70 -9.10
CA HIS A 75 -3.12 -6.23 -10.41
C HIS A 75 -2.09 -5.85 -11.47
N THR A 76 -1.72 -4.57 -11.56
CA THR A 76 -0.70 -4.12 -12.49
C THR A 76 0.66 -4.82 -12.28
N ILE A 77 1.10 -5.02 -11.03
CA ILE A 77 2.36 -5.70 -10.73
C ILE A 77 2.29 -7.17 -11.18
N VAL A 78 1.19 -7.84 -10.86
CA VAL A 78 0.95 -9.26 -11.19
C VAL A 78 0.95 -9.45 -12.72
N GLU A 79 0.29 -8.57 -13.47
CA GLU A 79 0.30 -8.57 -14.94
C GLU A 79 1.72 -8.40 -15.51
N HIS A 80 2.53 -7.50 -14.94
CA HIS A 80 3.91 -7.29 -15.41
C HIS A 80 4.79 -8.53 -15.13
N HIS A 81 4.66 -9.16 -13.96
CA HIS A 81 5.45 -10.32 -13.59
C HIS A 81 5.12 -11.57 -14.43
N GLN A 82 3.89 -11.70 -14.96
CA GLN A 82 3.56 -12.78 -15.90
C GLN A 82 4.37 -12.71 -17.21
N GLN A 83 4.75 -11.50 -17.63
CA GLN A 83 5.46 -11.28 -18.90
C GLN A 83 6.98 -11.38 -18.75
N ILE A 84 7.50 -11.27 -17.52
CA ILE A 84 8.92 -11.24 -17.24
C ILE A 84 9.35 -12.60 -16.67
N THR A 85 10.05 -13.40 -17.46
CA THR A 85 10.77 -14.58 -16.97
C THR A 85 12.10 -14.15 -16.34
N THR A 86 12.07 -13.74 -15.07
CA THR A 86 13.29 -13.44 -14.31
C THR A 86 14.04 -14.73 -13.93
N SER A 87 15.37 -14.60 -13.74
CA SER A 87 16.25 -15.67 -13.27
C SER A 87 16.12 -15.95 -11.77
N ARG A 88 15.63 -14.98 -10.97
CA ARG A 88 15.36 -15.14 -9.54
C ARG A 88 13.87 -15.37 -9.31
N PHE A 89 13.54 -16.49 -8.66
CA PHE A 89 12.17 -16.85 -8.30
C PHE A 89 11.70 -16.03 -7.11
N ASP A 90 10.63 -15.24 -7.29
CA ASP A 90 9.89 -14.58 -6.21
C ASP A 90 8.63 -15.39 -5.84
N LEU A 91 7.92 -14.98 -4.78
CA LEU A 91 6.70 -15.66 -4.34
C LEU A 91 5.63 -15.70 -5.45
N LEU A 92 5.51 -14.62 -6.24
CA LEU A 92 4.53 -14.52 -7.34
C LEU A 92 4.82 -15.55 -8.43
N GLN A 93 6.09 -15.67 -8.80
CA GLN A 93 6.58 -16.59 -9.79
C GLN A 93 6.40 -18.03 -9.32
N LEU A 94 6.62 -18.31 -8.04
CA LEU A 94 6.33 -19.61 -7.45
C LEU A 94 4.82 -19.93 -7.49
N MET A 95 3.96 -18.96 -7.21
CA MET A 95 2.50 -19.13 -7.33
C MET A 95 2.09 -19.41 -8.78
N PHE A 96 2.63 -18.69 -9.76
CA PHE A 96 2.36 -18.94 -11.17
C PHE A 96 2.91 -20.28 -11.66
N GLN A 97 4.15 -20.61 -11.31
CA GLN A 97 4.78 -21.88 -11.68
C GLN A 97 4.05 -23.07 -11.05
N SER A 98 3.61 -22.96 -9.80
CA SER A 98 2.80 -24.00 -9.15
C SER A 98 1.47 -24.22 -9.87
N THR A 99 0.87 -23.14 -10.38
CA THR A 99 -0.35 -23.20 -11.19
C THR A 99 -0.09 -23.93 -12.51
N ILE A 100 1.05 -23.68 -13.16
CA ILE A 100 1.43 -24.35 -14.41
C ILE A 100 1.69 -25.85 -14.21
N ARG A 101 2.43 -26.23 -13.17
CA ARG A 101 2.75 -27.64 -12.88
C ARG A 101 1.52 -28.49 -12.52
N LEU A 102 0.49 -27.87 -11.94
CA LEU A 102 -0.79 -28.53 -11.72
C LEU A 102 -1.51 -28.86 -13.04
N PHE A 103 -1.25 -28.15 -14.14
CA PHE A 103 -1.80 -28.50 -15.45
C PHE A 103 -1.19 -29.75 -16.06
N ASP A 104 0.12 -29.91 -15.96
CA ASP A 104 0.82 -31.06 -16.56
C ASP A 104 0.51 -32.37 -15.82
N THR A 105 0.12 -32.28 -14.55
CA THR A 105 -0.23 -33.42 -13.68
C THR A 105 -1.73 -33.72 -13.64
N ALA A 106 -2.58 -32.84 -14.19
CA ALA A 106 -4.05 -32.94 -14.15
C ALA A 106 -4.66 -34.02 -15.06
N ASN A 107 -3.86 -34.84 -15.75
CA ASN A 107 -4.38 -36.10 -16.30
C ASN A 107 -4.73 -37.13 -15.20
N ASP A 108 -4.36 -36.88 -13.94
CA ASP A 108 -4.63 -37.77 -12.81
C ASP A 108 -5.54 -37.11 -11.75
N SER A 109 -6.84 -37.12 -12.03
CA SER A 109 -8.00 -37.30 -11.13
C SER A 109 -8.14 -36.61 -9.75
N LYS A 110 -7.26 -35.69 -9.31
CA LYS A 110 -7.46 -34.94 -8.04
C LYS A 110 -7.51 -33.43 -8.24
N ALA A 111 -8.75 -32.93 -8.34
CA ALA A 111 -9.17 -31.53 -8.25
C ALA A 111 -8.42 -30.53 -9.15
N ASN A 112 -9.05 -30.19 -10.29
CA ASN A 112 -8.65 -29.10 -11.18
C ASN A 112 -8.82 -27.71 -10.53
N TYR A 113 -8.09 -27.42 -9.44
CA TYR A 113 -8.05 -26.08 -8.86
C TYR A 113 -7.00 -25.25 -9.61
N ARG A 114 -7.47 -24.31 -10.42
CA ARG A 114 -6.63 -23.31 -11.11
C ARG A 114 -6.59 -22.07 -10.23
N LEU A 115 -5.39 -21.62 -9.83
CA LEU A 115 -5.25 -20.27 -9.29
C LEU A 115 -5.49 -19.28 -10.42
N THR A 116 -6.55 -18.50 -10.30
CA THR A 116 -6.82 -17.37 -11.20
C THR A 116 -5.92 -16.20 -10.80
N GLU A 117 -5.61 -15.30 -11.73
CA GLU A 117 -4.91 -14.04 -11.43
C GLU A 117 -5.56 -13.24 -10.28
N LYS A 118 -6.90 -13.26 -10.23
CA LYS A 118 -7.67 -12.66 -9.13
C LYS A 118 -7.39 -13.35 -7.79
N ASP A 119 -7.28 -14.68 -7.78
CA ASP A 119 -6.97 -15.45 -6.56
C ASP A 119 -5.54 -15.15 -6.10
N VAL A 120 -4.60 -15.04 -7.03
CA VAL A 120 -3.21 -14.65 -6.75
C VAL A 120 -3.17 -13.26 -6.12
N THR A 121 -3.85 -12.28 -6.73
CA THR A 121 -3.94 -10.89 -6.24
C THR A 121 -4.52 -10.82 -4.82
N VAL A 122 -5.63 -11.53 -4.56
CA VAL A 122 -6.26 -11.56 -3.24
C VAL A 122 -5.36 -12.22 -2.19
N ARG A 123 -4.62 -13.28 -2.54
CA ARG A 123 -3.69 -13.96 -1.63
C ARG A 123 -2.50 -13.08 -1.25
N ILE A 124 -1.94 -12.33 -2.20
CA ILE A 124 -0.85 -11.38 -1.93
C ILE A 124 -1.34 -10.25 -1.04
N PHE A 125 -2.52 -9.72 -1.33
CA PHE A 125 -3.14 -8.70 -0.50
C PHE A 125 -3.33 -9.20 0.95
N ALA A 126 -3.86 -10.42 1.12
CA ALA A 126 -4.05 -11.03 2.43
C ALA A 126 -2.71 -11.24 3.17
N LEU A 127 -1.67 -11.68 2.46
CA LEU A 127 -0.33 -11.86 3.02
C LEU A 127 0.23 -10.53 3.52
N MET A 128 0.23 -9.49 2.67
CA MET A 128 0.72 -8.17 3.06
C MET A 128 -0.07 -7.58 4.23
N ALA A 129 -1.40 -7.74 4.24
CA ALA A 129 -2.23 -7.25 5.33
C ALA A 129 -1.91 -7.94 6.67
N ALA A 130 -1.75 -9.27 6.65
CA ALA A 130 -1.43 -10.05 7.85
C ALA A 130 -0.01 -9.78 8.38
N GLU A 131 0.97 -9.65 7.48
CA GLU A 131 2.37 -9.46 7.84
C GLU A 131 2.68 -8.01 8.24
N TYR A 132 1.96 -7.03 7.70
CA TYR A 132 2.19 -5.61 7.99
C TYR A 132 1.95 -5.30 9.47
N GLU A 133 0.80 -5.68 10.00
CA GLU A 133 0.44 -5.37 11.39
C GLU A 133 1.37 -6.07 12.38
N THR A 134 1.62 -7.36 12.16
CA THR A 134 2.47 -8.18 13.04
C THR A 134 3.93 -7.74 13.02
N THR A 135 4.49 -7.42 11.85
CA THR A 135 5.89 -7.00 11.71
C THR A 135 6.11 -5.56 12.17
N ALA A 136 5.18 -4.64 11.86
CA ALA A 136 5.26 -3.26 12.30
C ALA A 136 5.22 -3.17 13.83
N ASN A 137 4.36 -3.96 14.48
CA ASN A 137 4.29 -3.99 15.94
C ASN A 137 5.56 -4.61 16.55
N ALA A 138 6.07 -5.72 15.99
CA ALA A 138 7.33 -6.31 16.43
C ALA A 138 8.48 -5.30 16.40
N LEU A 139 8.61 -4.56 15.29
CA LEU A 139 9.67 -3.58 15.10
C LEU A 139 9.52 -2.39 16.04
N ALA A 140 8.29 -1.91 16.27
CA ALA A 140 8.01 -0.84 17.22
C ALA A 140 8.41 -1.25 18.65
N CYS A 141 8.02 -2.45 19.09
CA CYS A 141 8.40 -3.00 20.39
C CYS A 141 9.92 -3.20 20.51
N ALA A 142 10.58 -3.75 19.49
CA ALA A 142 12.03 -3.93 19.49
C ALA A 142 12.76 -2.59 19.61
N THR A 143 12.33 -1.58 18.84
CA THR A 143 12.91 -0.23 18.90
C THR A 143 12.69 0.42 20.25
N TYR A 144 11.52 0.21 20.86
CA TYR A 144 11.22 0.69 22.21
C TYR A 144 12.14 0.08 23.27
N VAL A 145 12.37 -1.25 23.22
CA VAL A 145 13.30 -1.94 24.13
C VAL A 145 14.73 -1.40 23.96
N LEU A 146 15.17 -1.21 22.72
CA LEU A 146 16.50 -0.65 22.43
C LEU A 146 16.66 0.80 22.92
N ALA A 147 15.62 1.62 22.77
CA ALA A 147 15.65 3.02 23.21
C ALA A 147 15.65 3.16 24.75
N THR A 148 15.09 2.18 25.47
CA THR A 148 15.00 2.19 26.94
C THR A 148 16.18 1.49 27.62
N HIS A 149 16.93 0.64 26.89
CA HIS A 149 18.05 -0.14 27.40
C HIS A 149 19.32 0.13 26.58
N PRO A 150 20.06 1.21 26.87
CA PRO A 150 21.25 1.59 26.10
C PRO A 150 22.39 0.55 26.20
N ASP A 151 22.45 -0.22 27.28
CA ASP A 151 23.40 -1.32 27.46
C ASP A 151 23.15 -2.49 26.51
N ILE A 152 21.88 -2.76 26.19
CA ILE A 152 21.50 -3.77 25.19
C ILE A 152 21.83 -3.26 23.78
N LEU A 153 21.57 -1.98 23.52
CA LEU A 153 21.89 -1.35 22.25
C LEU A 153 23.41 -1.37 21.96
N GLU A 154 24.24 -1.07 22.95
CA GLU A 154 25.71 -1.08 22.80
C GLU A 154 26.22 -2.49 22.45
N LYS A 155 25.70 -3.53 23.12
CA LYS A 155 26.04 -4.94 22.80
C LYS A 155 25.62 -5.34 21.38
N LEU A 156 24.42 -4.92 20.97
CA LEU A 156 23.91 -5.20 19.62
C LEU A 156 24.74 -4.49 18.55
N GLN A 157 25.11 -3.22 18.79
CA GLN A 157 25.99 -2.47 17.89
C GLN A 157 27.36 -3.11 17.79
N ALA A 158 27.95 -3.53 18.91
CA ALA A 158 29.22 -4.26 18.91
C ALA A 158 29.13 -5.55 18.08
N GLU A 159 28.03 -6.31 18.19
CA GLU A 159 27.81 -7.50 17.34
C GLU A 159 27.77 -7.13 15.85
N ILE A 160 27.05 -6.06 15.48
CA ILE A 160 26.96 -5.57 14.10
C ILE A 160 28.34 -5.13 13.58
N ASP A 161 29.10 -4.40 14.39
CA ASP A 161 30.43 -3.90 14.04
C ASP A 161 31.46 -5.03 13.86
N HIS A 162 31.25 -6.17 14.51
CA HIS A 162 32.07 -7.37 14.37
C HIS A 162 31.67 -8.25 13.18
N LEU A 163 30.62 -7.92 12.43
CA LEU A 163 30.23 -8.71 11.27
C LEU A 163 31.32 -8.64 10.18
N PRO A 164 31.61 -9.77 9.52
CA PRO A 164 32.55 -9.84 8.41
C PRO A 164 31.93 -9.21 7.15
N LEU A 165 31.72 -7.89 7.18
CA LEU A 165 31.35 -7.12 6.01
C LEU A 165 32.61 -6.86 5.20
N ASP A 166 32.55 -7.17 3.90
CA ASP A 166 33.62 -6.90 2.93
C ASP A 166 33.69 -5.38 2.73
N THR A 167 34.33 -4.68 3.68
CA THR A 167 34.53 -3.22 3.71
C THR A 167 35.64 -2.76 2.77
N SER A 168 36.23 -3.69 2.01
CA SER A 168 37.11 -3.42 0.90
C SER A 168 36.48 -2.33 0.02
N GLU A 169 37.18 -1.20 -0.16
CA GLU A 169 36.85 -0.11 -1.10
C GLU A 169 36.90 -0.59 -2.56
N SER A 170 36.12 -1.62 -2.87
CA SER A 170 35.80 -2.03 -4.21
C SER A 170 34.60 -1.20 -4.63
N ASP A 171 34.70 -0.51 -5.77
CA ASP A 171 33.68 0.38 -6.37
C ASP A 171 32.31 -0.30 -6.65
N ASP A 172 32.14 -1.56 -6.25
CA ASP A 172 30.91 -2.32 -6.35
C ASP A 172 30.00 -2.06 -5.15
N LYS A 173 29.08 -1.09 -5.31
CA LYS A 173 28.05 -0.72 -4.34
C LYS A 173 27.21 -1.91 -3.83
N MET A 174 27.22 -3.04 -4.53
CA MET A 174 26.45 -4.24 -4.17
C MET A 174 27.06 -5.03 -3.00
N LYS A 175 28.38 -4.91 -2.75
CA LYS A 175 29.06 -5.60 -1.63
C LYS A 175 28.89 -4.93 -0.26
N LYS A 176 28.22 -3.77 -0.22
CA LYS A 176 28.07 -2.98 1.01
C LYS A 176 27.01 -3.54 1.97
N TYR A 177 26.10 -4.39 1.49
CA TYR A 177 25.01 -4.95 2.31
C TYR A 177 25.35 -6.35 2.81
N PRO A 178 25.00 -6.71 4.06
CA PRO A 178 25.21 -8.05 4.57
C PRO A 178 24.41 -9.07 3.75
N ASP A 179 25.07 -10.16 3.35
CA ASP A 179 24.38 -11.31 2.76
C ASP A 179 23.55 -12.04 3.82
N TYR A 180 22.56 -12.83 3.39
CA TYR A 180 21.69 -13.60 4.29
C TYR A 180 22.48 -14.47 5.27
N VAL A 181 23.55 -15.11 4.78
CA VAL A 181 24.42 -15.97 5.60
C VAL A 181 25.13 -15.17 6.70
N VAL A 182 25.42 -13.89 6.47
CA VAL A 182 26.06 -13.00 7.45
C VAL A 182 25.04 -12.55 8.50
N VAL A 183 23.83 -12.16 8.07
CA VAL A 183 22.75 -11.76 9.01
C VAL A 183 22.37 -12.94 9.90
N ALA A 184 22.30 -14.15 9.35
CA ALA A 184 21.97 -15.36 10.12
C ALA A 184 23.02 -15.75 11.18
N GLN A 185 24.20 -15.13 11.18
CA GLN A 185 25.23 -15.34 12.21
C GLN A 185 25.07 -14.40 13.41
N MET A 186 24.13 -13.45 13.38
CA MET A 186 23.90 -12.49 14.46
C MET A 186 23.11 -13.11 15.61
N HIS A 187 23.82 -13.79 16.50
CA HIS A 187 23.22 -14.53 17.61
C HIS A 187 22.51 -13.61 18.61
N TYR A 188 23.05 -12.43 18.89
CA TYR A 188 22.49 -11.48 19.84
C TYR A 188 21.24 -10.79 19.27
N MET A 189 21.20 -10.49 17.96
CA MET A 189 19.95 -10.11 17.28
C MET A 189 18.83 -11.14 17.48
N ASP A 190 19.12 -12.42 17.23
CA ASP A 190 18.11 -13.49 17.36
C ASP A 190 17.59 -13.61 18.81
N MET A 191 18.48 -13.48 19.80
CA MET A 191 18.09 -13.44 21.21
C MET A 191 17.21 -12.23 21.51
N LEU A 192 17.55 -11.04 20.98
CA LEU A 192 16.76 -9.83 21.17
C LEU A 192 15.36 -9.97 20.58
N ILE A 193 15.24 -10.44 19.34
CA ILE A 193 13.95 -10.67 18.69
C ILE A 193 13.12 -11.67 19.49
N SER A 194 13.74 -12.75 19.97
CA SER A 194 13.08 -13.77 20.79
C SER A 194 12.55 -13.18 22.11
N GLU A 195 13.35 -12.37 22.81
CA GLU A 195 12.92 -11.72 24.05
C GLU A 195 11.84 -10.66 23.82
N VAL A 196 11.92 -9.89 22.73
CA VAL A 196 10.89 -8.92 22.34
C VAL A 196 9.57 -9.64 22.09
N LEU A 197 9.56 -10.73 21.33
CA LEU A 197 8.34 -11.49 21.05
C LEU A 197 7.82 -12.25 22.28
N ARG A 198 8.69 -12.63 23.22
CA ARG A 198 8.29 -13.22 24.52
C ARG A 198 7.61 -12.19 25.42
N MET A 199 8.09 -10.95 25.43
CA MET A 199 7.56 -9.88 26.28
C MET A 199 6.36 -9.17 25.65
N TYR A 200 6.35 -9.04 24.32
CA TYR A 200 5.31 -8.41 23.51
C TYR A 200 4.83 -9.37 22.41
N PRO A 201 3.99 -10.37 22.75
CA PRO A 201 3.42 -11.26 21.75
C PRO A 201 2.41 -10.50 20.88
N ASN A 202 2.66 -10.44 19.57
CA ASN A 202 1.83 -9.70 18.61
C ASN A 202 0.53 -10.42 18.21
N LEU A 203 0.38 -11.69 18.59
CA LEU A 203 -0.81 -12.48 18.29
C LEU A 203 -1.65 -12.60 19.56
N GLU A 204 -2.69 -11.78 19.62
CA GLU A 204 -3.80 -11.97 20.54
C GLU A 204 -4.35 -13.39 20.37
N SER A 205 -4.24 -14.19 21.42
CA SER A 205 -4.89 -15.48 21.65
C SER A 205 -5.27 -16.33 20.43
N LYS A 206 -4.64 -17.49 20.29
CA LYS A 206 -5.06 -18.48 19.28
C LYS A 206 -6.49 -18.95 19.56
N LEU A 207 -7.44 -18.49 18.74
CA LEU A 207 -8.81 -18.99 18.75
C LEU A 207 -8.84 -20.36 18.07
N GLN A 208 -9.02 -21.42 18.86
CA GLN A 208 -9.22 -22.76 18.34
C GLN A 208 -10.70 -23.14 18.42
N ILE A 209 -11.27 -23.49 17.27
CA ILE A 209 -12.63 -24.04 17.18
C ILE A 209 -12.50 -25.56 17.28
N ASN A 210 -13.10 -26.13 18.32
CA ASN A 210 -13.13 -27.58 18.49
C ASN A 210 -14.40 -28.17 17.87
N ASP A 211 -14.21 -29.03 16.87
CA ASP A 211 -15.28 -29.82 16.25
C ASP A 211 -15.71 -31.03 17.10
N GLN A 212 -14.95 -31.36 18.16
CA GLN A 212 -15.26 -32.44 19.11
C GLN A 212 -15.11 -31.96 20.54
N SER A 213 -15.83 -32.57 21.48
CA SER A 213 -15.70 -32.23 22.90
C SER A 213 -14.32 -32.64 23.42
N VAL A 214 -13.49 -31.65 23.73
CA VAL A 214 -12.16 -31.86 24.32
C VAL A 214 -12.29 -31.82 25.84
N ILE A 215 -11.68 -32.81 26.52
CA ILE A 215 -11.49 -32.82 27.98
C ILE A 215 -10.08 -32.31 28.24
N ALA A 216 -9.94 -31.22 28.98
CA ALA A 216 -8.63 -30.65 29.32
C ALA A 216 -7.85 -31.60 30.25
N PRO A 217 -6.51 -31.68 30.12
CA PRO A 217 -5.67 -32.67 30.82
C PRO A 217 -5.38 -32.35 32.30
N GLN A 218 -6.01 -31.33 32.91
CA GLN A 218 -5.89 -31.07 34.35
C GLN A 218 -7.21 -31.41 35.05
N GLU A 219 -7.13 -31.79 36.34
CA GLU A 219 -8.18 -32.34 37.23
C GLU A 219 -9.52 -31.55 37.33
N VAL A 220 -9.69 -30.49 36.55
CA VAL A 220 -10.96 -29.80 36.33
C VAL A 220 -11.54 -30.25 35.00
N SER A 221 -12.53 -31.14 35.04
CA SER A 221 -13.25 -31.62 33.85
C SER A 221 -14.16 -30.53 33.28
N ILE A 222 -13.58 -29.57 32.54
CA ILE A 222 -14.34 -28.58 31.78
C ILE A 222 -14.80 -29.24 30.48
N LYS A 223 -16.09 -29.59 30.38
CA LYS A 223 -16.70 -30.07 29.14
C LYS A 223 -16.97 -28.88 28.21
N ILE A 224 -16.16 -28.75 27.16
CA ILE A 224 -16.37 -27.74 26.13
C ILE A 224 -17.24 -28.35 25.04
N ASN A 225 -18.41 -27.75 24.83
CA ASN A 225 -19.39 -28.22 23.86
C ASN A 225 -18.98 -27.81 22.43
N LYS A 226 -19.50 -28.53 21.42
CA LYS A 226 -19.28 -28.23 20.00
C LYS A 226 -19.58 -26.75 19.71
N ALA A 227 -18.74 -26.13 18.87
CA ALA A 227 -18.85 -24.74 18.43
C ALA A 227 -18.62 -23.66 19.52
N LYS A 228 -17.95 -24.00 20.63
CA LYS A 228 -17.46 -22.99 21.59
C LYS A 228 -16.00 -22.62 21.30
N TYR A 229 -15.69 -21.33 21.43
CA TYR A 229 -14.35 -20.78 21.27
C TYR A 229 -13.50 -21.03 22.52
N LEU A 230 -12.29 -21.54 22.32
CA LEU A 230 -11.24 -21.54 23.33
C LEU A 230 -10.28 -20.39 23.04
N ILE A 231 -10.09 -19.54 24.04
CA ILE A 231 -9.07 -18.48 24.04
C ILE A 231 -7.93 -19.02 24.89
N PHE A 232 -6.78 -19.29 24.26
CA PHE A 232 -5.53 -19.55 24.98
C PHE A 232 -4.82 -18.21 25.13
N LEU A 233 -4.69 -17.74 26.37
CA LEU A 233 -3.91 -16.56 26.75
C LEU A 233 -2.43 -16.93 26.92
#